data_AF-A0A836REA1-F1
#
_entry.id   AF-A0A836REA1-F1
#
_cell.length_a   1.000
_cell.length_b   1.000
_cell.length_c   1.000
_cell.angle_alpha   90.00
_cell.angle_beta   90.00
_cell.angle_gamma   90.00
#
_symmetry.space_group_name_H-M   'P 1'
#
loop_
_entity.id
_entity.type
_entity.pdbx_description
1 polymer ?
#
loop_
_entity_poly.entity_id
_entity_poly.type
_entity_poly.pdbx_seq_one_letter_code
_entity_poly.pdbx_strand_id
1 'polypeptide(L)'
;SKFSSIRFLLSEIFAIELSSLLMHVIYALSGYLLCLLTDISASLFILIVLCVFFGIFGPVFMSLISFSIGVVAFNRGWDPDNLVIPLVSSCADIIGTILIALMVSVIYFSI
;
A
#
# COMPACT_ATOMS: atom_id res chain seq x y z
N SER A 1 12.19 29.54 -3.94
CA SER A 1 13.15 29.01 -2.95
C SER A 1 12.92 27.51 -2.80
N LYS A 2 13.98 26.69 -2.65
CA LYS A 2 13.88 25.21 -2.53
C LYS A 2 12.88 24.73 -1.47
N PHE A 3 12.67 25.52 -0.41
CA PHE A 3 11.68 25.28 0.65
C PHE A 3 10.22 25.26 0.17
N SER A 4 9.86 26.09 -0.80
CA SER A 4 8.50 26.11 -1.36
C SER A 4 8.17 24.82 -2.10
N SER A 5 9.15 24.27 -2.84
CA SER A 5 9.00 23.02 -3.59
C SER A 5 8.85 21.80 -2.68
N ILE A 6 9.62 21.74 -1.58
CA ILE A 6 9.52 20.64 -0.61
C ILE A 6 8.14 20.65 0.07
N ARG A 7 7.65 21.83 0.48
CA ARG A 7 6.33 21.95 1.11
C ARG A 7 5.20 21.54 0.16
N PHE A 8 5.33 21.88 -1.12
CA PHE A 8 4.37 21.46 -2.15
C PHE A 8 4.36 19.94 -2.31
N LEU A 9 5.53 19.31 -2.47
CA LEU A 9 5.65 17.85 -2.59
C LEU A 9 5.08 17.11 -1.37
N LEU A 10 5.35 17.60 -0.16
CA LEU A 10 4.77 17.01 1.05
C LEU A 10 3.25 17.10 1.03
N SER A 11 2.67 18.23 0.61
CA SER A 11 1.23 18.38 0.48
C SER A 11 0.64 17.41 -0.54
N GLU A 12 1.33 17.15 -1.66
CA GLU A 12 0.90 16.17 -2.65
C GLU A 12 0.94 14.74 -2.09
N ILE A 13 2.02 14.37 -1.39
CA ILE A 13 2.13 13.06 -0.73
C ILE A 13 0.99 12.88 0.26
N PHE A 14 0.73 13.87 1.12
CA PHE A 14 -0.38 13.79 2.08
C PHE A 14 -1.75 13.69 1.40
N ALA A 15 -1.97 14.39 0.28
CA ALA A 15 -3.21 14.32 -0.46
C ALA A 15 -3.42 12.94 -1.11
N ILE A 16 -2.36 12.37 -1.69
CA ILE A 16 -2.38 11.02 -2.28
C ILE A 16 -2.63 9.97 -1.18
N GLU A 17 -1.95 10.09 -0.05
CA GLU A 17 -2.11 9.19 1.08
C GLU A 17 -3.53 9.22 1.64
N LEU A 18 -4.10 10.42 1.84
CA LEU A 18 -5.47 10.57 2.31
C LEU A 18 -6.49 9.98 1.33
N SER A 19 -6.29 10.20 0.03
CA SER A 19 -7.12 9.60 -1.02
C SER A 19 -7.01 8.07 -1.02
N SER A 20 -5.79 7.54 -0.86
CA SER A 20 -5.52 6.11 -0.72
C SER A 20 -6.28 5.52 0.48
N LEU A 21 -6.28 6.17 1.64
CA LEU A 21 -7.00 5.69 2.82
C LEU A 21 -8.51 5.57 2.59
N LEU A 22 -9.11 6.52 1.87
CA LEU A 22 -10.52 6.43 1.48
C LEU A 22 -10.78 5.20 0.60
N MET A 23 -9.90 4.92 -0.35
CA MET A 23 -10.00 3.72 -1.19
C MET A 23 -9.88 2.43 -0.37
N HIS A 24 -9.03 2.39 0.65
CA HIS A 24 -8.89 1.21 1.50
C HIS A 24 -10.13 0.96 2.38
N VAL A 25 -10.85 2.01 2.79
CA VAL A 25 -12.17 1.83 3.44
C VAL A 25 -13.18 1.24 2.46
N ILE A 26 -13.19 1.70 1.20
CA ILE A 26 -14.05 1.13 0.15
C ILE A 26 -13.69 -0.35 -0.08
N TYR A 27 -12.40 -0.71 -0.10
CA TYR A 27 -11.97 -2.10 -0.23
C TYR A 27 -12.46 -2.97 0.94
N ALA A 28 -12.36 -2.49 2.19
CA ALA A 28 -12.89 -3.21 3.35
C ALA A 28 -14.41 -3.45 3.23
N LEU A 29 -15.16 -2.43 2.83
CA LEU A 29 -16.62 -2.55 2.62
C LEU A 29 -16.94 -3.54 1.50
N SER A 30 -16.21 -3.48 0.39
CA SER A 30 -16.39 -4.40 -0.74
C SER A 30 -16.08 -5.85 -0.35
N GLY A 31 -15.00 -6.08 0.41
CA GLY A 31 -14.64 -7.40 0.93
C GLY A 31 -15.68 -7.94 1.91
N TYR A 32 -16.23 -7.08 2.78
CA TYR A 32 -17.31 -7.47 3.68
C TYR A 32 -18.60 -7.84 2.93
N LEU A 33 -18.96 -7.06 1.90
CA LEU A 33 -20.10 -7.40 1.03
C LEU A 33 -19.91 -8.76 0.35
N LEU A 34 -18.71 -9.06 -0.15
CA LEU A 34 -18.40 -10.38 -0.70
C LEU A 34 -18.54 -11.50 0.34
N CYS A 35 -18.11 -11.27 1.58
CA CYS A 35 -18.28 -12.23 2.66
C CYS A 35 -19.77 -12.51 2.94
N LEU A 36 -20.61 -11.46 2.97
CA LEU A 36 -22.06 -11.63 3.11
C LEU A 36 -22.69 -12.40 1.95
N LEU A 37 -22.24 -12.17 0.71
CA LEU A 37 -22.76 -12.85 -0.48
C LEU A 37 -22.33 -14.33 -0.57
N THR A 38 -21.26 -14.71 0.13
CA THR A 38 -20.68 -16.06 0.10
C THR A 38 -20.90 -16.82 1.41
N ASP A 39 -21.70 -16.26 2.33
CA ASP A 39 -21.94 -16.79 3.68
C ASP A 39 -20.65 -17.05 4.49
N ILE A 40 -19.59 -16.29 4.22
CA ILE A 40 -18.34 -16.33 4.98
C ILE A 40 -18.49 -15.43 6.21
N SER A 41 -18.33 -16.00 7.40
CA SER A 41 -18.34 -15.22 8.64
C SER A 41 -17.11 -14.30 8.71
N ALA A 42 -17.32 -13.00 8.63
CA ALA A 42 -16.28 -12.00 8.76
C ALA A 42 -16.73 -10.83 9.64
N SER A 43 -15.79 -10.21 10.34
CA SER A 43 -16.05 -8.97 11.09
C SER A 43 -15.71 -7.77 10.23
N LEU A 44 -16.68 -6.89 9.98
CA LEU A 44 -16.46 -5.63 9.27
C LEU A 44 -15.38 -4.79 9.94
N PHE A 45 -15.35 -4.76 11.27
CA PHE A 45 -14.35 -4.02 12.04
C PHE A 45 -12.93 -4.53 11.75
N ILE A 46 -12.75 -5.86 11.75
CA ILE A 46 -11.45 -6.48 11.47
C ILE A 46 -11.00 -6.17 10.03
N LEU A 47 -11.91 -6.24 9.06
CA LEU A 47 -11.63 -5.91 7.65
C LEU A 47 -11.21 -4.44 7.48
N ILE A 48 -11.91 -3.50 8.12
CA ILE A 48 -11.55 -2.07 8.08
C ILE A 48 -10.16 -1.88 8.69
N VAL A 49 -9.90 -2.45 9.87
CA VAL A 49 -8.59 -2.33 10.53
C VAL A 49 -7.48 -2.90 9.66
N LEU A 50 -7.68 -4.06 9.03
CA LEU A 50 -6.70 -4.68 8.13
C LEU A 50 -6.42 -3.81 6.90
N CYS A 51 -7.46 -3.35 6.20
CA CYS A 51 -7.28 -2.53 5.00
C CYS A 51 -6.71 -1.15 5.31
N VAL A 52 -7.11 -0.50 6.41
CA VAL A 52 -6.54 0.79 6.82
C VAL A 52 -5.09 0.64 7.25
N PHE A 53 -4.73 -0.42 7.99
CA PHE A 53 -3.33 -0.71 8.30
C PHE A 53 -2.51 -0.83 7.01
N PHE A 54 -2.99 -1.62 6.05
CA PHE A 54 -2.34 -1.73 4.75
C PHE A 54 -2.25 -0.39 4.03
N GLY A 55 -3.32 0.40 4.03
CA GLY A 55 -3.39 1.69 3.37
C GLY A 55 -2.45 2.76 3.92
N ILE A 56 -2.04 2.65 5.19
CA ILE A 56 -1.04 3.53 5.83
C ILE A 56 0.38 3.05 5.53
N PHE A 57 0.65 1.76 5.67
CA PHE A 57 2.03 1.25 5.61
C PHE A 57 2.46 0.88 4.20
N GLY A 58 1.57 0.29 3.39
CA GLY A 58 1.86 -0.18 2.04
C GLY A 58 2.42 0.92 1.13
N PRO A 59 1.70 2.03 0.91
CA PRO A 59 2.18 3.14 0.08
C PRO A 59 3.50 3.74 0.59
N VAL A 60 3.66 3.88 1.91
CA VAL A 60 4.91 4.38 2.51
C VAL A 60 6.09 3.48 2.17
N PHE A 61 6.01 2.17 2.42
CA PHE A 61 7.09 1.24 2.08
C PHE A 61 7.36 1.19 0.58
N MET A 62 6.31 1.16 -0.24
CA MET A 62 6.45 1.08 -1.69
C MET A 62 7.00 2.37 -2.31
N SER A 63 6.70 3.54 -1.75
CA SER A 63 7.28 4.80 -2.21
C SER A 63 8.80 4.81 -2.04
N LEU A 64 9.31 4.32 -0.90
CA LEU A 64 10.75 4.23 -0.61
C LEU A 64 11.44 3.22 -1.53
N ILE A 65 10.83 2.04 -1.73
CA ILE A 65 11.36 0.98 -2.60
C ILE A 65 11.38 1.44 -4.05
N SER A 66 10.26 1.98 -4.55
CA SER A 66 10.13 2.46 -5.93
C SER A 66 11.12 3.58 -6.23
N PHE A 67 11.24 4.55 -5.31
CA PHE A 67 12.23 5.62 -5.44
C PHE A 67 13.67 5.06 -5.51
N SER A 68 14.00 4.12 -4.62
CA SER A 68 15.34 3.52 -4.59
C SER A 68 15.66 2.75 -5.86
N ILE A 69 14.73 1.92 -6.35
CA ILE A 69 14.89 1.17 -7.60
C ILE A 69 15.02 2.14 -8.77
N GLY A 70 14.18 3.17 -8.85
CA GLY A 70 14.23 4.18 -9.91
C GLY A 70 15.57 4.92 -9.96
N VAL A 71 16.10 5.34 -8.82
CA VAL A 71 17.42 6.00 -8.74
C VAL A 71 18.54 5.06 -9.19
N VAL A 72 18.52 3.80 -8.75
CA VAL A 72 19.53 2.80 -9.15
C VAL A 72 19.45 2.52 -10.65
N ALA A 73 18.26 2.35 -11.20
CA ALA A 73 18.05 2.10 -12.62
C ALA A 73 18.50 3.29 -13.47
N PHE A 74 18.15 4.52 -13.06
CA PHE A 74 18.62 5.74 -13.71
C PHE A 74 20.14 5.82 -13.75
N ASN A 75 20.79 5.60 -12.60
CA ASN A 75 22.25 5.65 -12.50
C ASN A 75 22.96 4.57 -13.35
N ARG A 76 22.27 3.47 -13.65
CA ARG A 76 22.81 2.36 -14.46
C ARG A 76 22.36 2.40 -15.93
N GLY A 77 21.56 3.40 -16.32
CA GLY A 77 21.01 3.51 -17.68
C GLY A 77 20.07 2.36 -18.05
N TRP A 78 19.44 1.73 -17.06
CA TRP A 78 18.48 0.64 -17.30
C TRP A 78 17.16 1.21 -17.80
N ASP A 79 16.60 0.56 -18.81
CA ASP A 79 15.27 0.89 -19.34
C ASP A 79 14.19 0.55 -18.29
N PRO A 80 13.41 1.54 -17.83
CA PRO A 80 12.37 1.32 -16.83
C PRO A 80 11.34 0.25 -17.22
N ASP A 81 11.02 0.15 -18.51
CA ASP A 81 9.98 -0.76 -18.98
C ASP A 81 10.42 -2.23 -18.93
N ASN A 82 11.73 -2.47 -19.08
CA ASN A 82 12.30 -3.82 -19.07
C ASN A 82 12.67 -4.32 -17.66
N LEU A 83 12.96 -3.42 -16.72
CA LEU A 83 13.46 -3.80 -15.40
C LEU A 83 12.70 -3.15 -14.24
N VAL A 84 12.52 -1.82 -14.25
CA VAL A 84 11.97 -1.10 -13.09
C VAL A 84 10.52 -1.47 -12.84
N ILE A 85 9.66 -1.43 -13.88
CA ILE A 85 8.23 -1.71 -13.71
C ILE A 85 7.98 -3.15 -13.22
N PRO A 86 8.55 -4.21 -13.85
CA PRO A 86 8.37 -5.57 -13.38
C PRO A 86 8.92 -5.79 -11.95
N LEU A 87 10.07 -5.19 -11.64
CA LEU A 87 10.70 -5.32 -10.33
C LEU A 87 9.89 -4.62 -9.23
N VAL A 88 9.46 -3.39 -9.45
CA VAL A 88 8.63 -2.63 -8.51
C VAL A 88 7.30 -3.35 -8.27
N SER A 89 6.65 -3.88 -9.33
CA SER A 89 5.42 -4.67 -9.18
C SER A 89 5.65 -5.92 -8.34
N SER A 90 6.71 -6.67 -8.60
CA SER A 90 7.04 -7.88 -7.83
C SER A 90 7.34 -7.55 -6.36
N CYS A 91 8.05 -6.45 -6.11
CA CYS A 91 8.25 -5.96 -4.74
C CYS A 91 6.94 -5.56 -4.08
N ALA A 92 6.00 -4.94 -4.82
CA ALA A 92 4.67 -4.59 -4.31
C ALA A 92 3.90 -5.83 -3.86
N ASP A 93 3.92 -6.91 -4.65
CA ASP A 93 3.24 -8.16 -4.29
C ASP A 93 3.85 -8.81 -3.04
N ILE A 94 5.19 -8.84 -2.96
CA ILE A 94 5.91 -9.42 -1.81
C ILE A 94 5.64 -8.61 -0.53
N ILE A 95 5.90 -7.30 -0.56
CA ILE A 95 5.68 -6.42 0.58
C ILE A 95 4.20 -6.41 0.95
N GLY A 96 3.33 -6.39 -0.04
CA GLY A 96 1.89 -6.40 0.14
C GLY A 96 1.43 -7.65 0.90
N THR A 97 1.87 -8.81 0.45
CA THR A 97 1.58 -10.11 1.08
C THR A 97 2.12 -10.16 2.51
N ILE A 98 3.36 -9.70 2.74
CA ILE A 98 3.97 -9.68 4.08
C ILE A 98 3.16 -8.82 5.05
N LEU A 99 2.77 -7.61 4.64
CA LEU A 99 2.00 -6.69 5.50
C LEU A 99 0.64 -7.27 5.88
N ILE A 100 -0.08 -7.84 4.92
CA ILE A 100 -1.38 -8.47 5.19
C ILE A 100 -1.20 -9.70 6.07
N ALA A 101 -0.26 -10.60 5.75
CA ALA A 101 0.00 -11.81 6.53
C ALA A 101 0.39 -11.47 7.98
N LEU A 102 1.22 -10.44 8.16
CA LEU A 102 1.60 -9.96 9.49
C LEU A 102 0.38 -9.46 10.24
N MET A 103 -0.45 -8.60 9.64
CA MET A 103 -1.62 -8.06 10.34
C MET A 103 -2.64 -9.15 10.69
N VAL A 104 -2.89 -10.09 9.79
CA VAL A 104 -3.74 -11.27 10.06
C VAL A 104 -3.17 -12.11 11.21
N SER A 105 -1.84 -12.33 11.24
CA SER A 105 -1.20 -13.09 12.31
C SER A 105 -1.33 -12.41 13.68
N VAL A 106 -1.22 -11.08 13.73
CA VAL A 106 -1.41 -10.28 14.95
C VAL A 106 -2.86 -10.37 15.43
N ILE A 107 -3.84 -10.24 14.53
CA ILE A 107 -5.26 -10.38 14.85
C ILE A 107 -5.55 -11.79 15.39
N TYR A 108 -5.04 -12.82 14.71
CA TYR A 108 -5.26 -14.22 15.11
C TYR A 108 -4.70 -14.52 16.50
N PHE A 109 -3.50 -14.03 16.82
CA PHE A 109 -2.90 -14.22 18.15
C PHE A 109 -3.58 -13.41 19.26
N SER A 110 -4.34 -12.37 18.91
CA SER A 110 -5.02 -11.48 19.88
C SER A 110 -6.42 -11.97 20.29
N ILE A 111 -6.92 -13.05 19.69
CA ILE A 111 -8.23 -13.68 19.95
C ILE A 111 -8.01 -14.94 20.79
#